data_AF-A0A482PF51-F1
#
_entry.id   AF-A0A482PF51-F1
#
_cell.length_a   1.000
_cell.length_b   1.000
_cell.length_c   1.000
_cell.angle_alpha   90.00
_cell.angle_beta   90.00
_cell.angle_gamma   90.00
#
_symmetry.space_group_name_H-M   'P 1'
#
loop_
_entity.id
_entity.type
_entity.pdbx_description
1 polymer ?
#
loop_
_entity_poly.entity_id
_entity_poly.type
_entity_poly.pdbx_seq_one_letter_code
_entity_poly.pdbx_strand_id
1 'polypeptide(L)' 'MFVKPKDGLSVRCPVRGEALPKSGAEVPDNTFWRRRLRDGDVALVETKNKGASK' A
#
# COMPACT_ATOMS: atom_id res chain seq x y z
N MET A 1 -4.28 1.37 -5.56
CA MET A 1 -3.41 2.38 -4.93
C MET A 1 -2.02 1.79 -4.70
N PHE A 2 -0.96 2.58 -4.76
CA PHE A 2 0.40 2.09 -4.53
C PHE A 2 0.83 2.38 -3.10
N VAL A 3 1.24 1.36 -2.35
CA VAL A 3 1.71 1.52 -0.96
C VAL A 3 3.05 0.85 -0.77
N LYS A 4 3.89 1.44 0.08
CA LYS A 4 5.16 0.86 0.51
C LYS A 4 5.10 0.53 2.01
N PRO A 5 5.61 -0.63 2.45
CA PRO A 5 5.75 -0.92 3.87
C PRO A 5 6.81 0.00 4.47
N LYS A 6 6.67 0.33 5.75
CA LYS A 6 7.72 1.05 6.48
C LYS A 6 8.95 0.16 6.64
N ASP A 7 10.14 0.76 6.64
CA ASP A 7 11.38 0.03 6.88
C ASP A 7 11.31 -0.76 8.19
N GLY A 8 11.68 -2.04 8.12
CA GLY A 8 11.61 -2.97 9.24
C GLY A 8 10.25 -3.65 9.45
N LEU A 9 9.20 -3.26 8.71
CA LEU A 9 7.89 -3.93 8.76
C LEU A 9 7.67 -4.86 7.56
N SER A 10 7.19 -6.07 7.86
CA SER A 10 6.72 -7.03 6.84
C SER A 10 5.20 -7.08 6.84
N VAL A 11 4.58 -6.31 5.95
CA VAL A 11 3.11 -6.29 5.80
C VAL A 11 2.70 -7.33 4.75
N ARG A 12 1.99 -8.38 5.17
CA ARG A 12 1.44 -9.36 4.22
C ARG A 12 0.23 -8.80 3.47
N CYS A 13 0.24 -8.96 2.16
CA CYS A 13 -0.90 -8.68 1.31
C CYS A 13 -1.92 -9.82 1.44
N PRO A 14 -3.18 -9.55 1.87
CA PRO A 14 -4.18 -10.59 2.06
C PRO A 14 -4.63 -11.23 0.74
N VAL A 15 -4.46 -10.53 -0.39
CA VAL A 15 -4.84 -11.03 -1.72
C VAL A 15 -3.75 -11.93 -2.32
N ARG A 16 -2.48 -11.54 -2.15
CA ARG A 16 -1.34 -12.29 -2.71
C ARG A 16 -0.81 -13.38 -1.78
N GLY A 17 -1.08 -13.28 -0.47
CA GLY A 17 -0.50 -14.17 0.55
C GLY A 17 0.97 -13.89 0.88
N GLU A 18 1.61 -12.97 0.16
CA GLU A 18 3.03 -12.63 0.27
C GLU A 18 3.25 -11.30 1.00
N ALA A 19 4.45 -11.10 1.55
CA ALA A 19 4.87 -9.82 2.09
C ALA A 19 5.02 -8.77 0.98
N LEU A 20 4.61 -7.54 1.26
CA LEU A 20 4.88 -6.40 0.40
C LEU A 20 6.40 -6.23 0.21
N PRO A 21 6.88 -6.04 -1.03
CA PRO A 21 8.28 -5.70 -1.25
C PRO A 21 8.60 -4.32 -0.67
N LYS A 22 9.86 -4.10 -0.31
CA LYS A 22 10.35 -2.81 0.25
C LYS A 22 10.14 -1.64 -0.71
N SER A 23 10.15 -1.90 -2.01
CA SER A 23 9.82 -0.92 -3.06
C SER A 23 8.36 -0.47 -3.04
N GLY A 24 7.49 -1.20 -2.33
CA GLY A 24 6.05 -1.08 -2.41
C GLY A 24 5.45 -1.82 -3.61
N ALA A 25 4.13 -1.95 -3.60
CA ALA A 25 3.38 -2.56 -4.69
C ALA A 25 2.00 -1.90 -4.84
N GLU A 26 1.39 -2.14 -5.99
CA GLU A 26 0.00 -1.80 -6.21
C GLU A 26 -0.92 -2.77 -5.45
N VAL A 27 -1.85 -2.20 -4.70
CA VAL A 27 -2.79 -2.90 -3.85
C VAL A 27 -4.20 -2.34 -4.05
N PRO A 28 -5.25 -3.15 -3.84
CA PRO A 28 -6.63 -2.66 -3.90
C PRO A 28 -6.87 -1.59 -2.83
N ASP A 29 -7.63 -0.55 -3.15
CA ASP A 29 -8.08 0.41 -2.13
C ASP A 29 -9.26 -0.19 -1.35
N ASN A 30 -8.95 -0.87 -0.24
CA ASN A 30 -9.91 -1.50 0.63
C ASN A 30 -9.66 -1.13 2.10
N THR A 31 -10.59 -1.51 2.98
CA THR A 31 -10.53 -1.22 4.41
C THR A 31 -9.24 -1.74 5.08
N PHE A 32 -8.70 -2.87 4.63
CA PHE A 32 -7.47 -3.45 5.17
C PHE A 32 -6.29 -2.50 4.98
N TRP A 33 -6.09 -2.01 3.75
CA TRP A 33 -4.98 -1.13 3.45
C TRP A 33 -5.17 0.29 3.99
N ARG A 34 -6.40 0.81 3.99
CA ARG A 34 -6.74 2.08 4.66
C ARG A 34 -6.41 2.05 6.15
N ARG A 35 -6.68 0.92 6.82
CA ARG A 35 -6.29 0.72 8.22
C ARG A 35 -4.77 0.74 8.37
N ARG A 36 -4.03 0.05 7.49
CA ARG A 36 -2.55 0.03 7.54
C ARG A 36 -1.92 1.39 7.27
N LEU A 37 -2.54 2.22 6.45
CA LEU A 37 -2.15 3.61 6.26
C LEU A 37 -2.35 4.43 7.55
N ARG A 38 -3.48 4.23 8.25
CA ARG A 38 -3.76 4.91 9.53
C ARG A 38 -2.83 4.44 10.66
N ASP A 39 -2.53 3.15 10.70
CA ASP A 39 -1.62 2.57 11.69
C ASP A 39 -0.15 2.96 11.42
N GLY A 40 0.17 3.45 10.21
CA GLY A 40 1.52 3.83 9.80
C GLY A 40 2.42 2.64 9.40
N ASP A 41 1.81 1.46 9.23
CA ASP A 41 2.47 0.24 8.77
C ASP A 41 2.90 0.33 7.30
N VAL A 42 2.10 1.05 6.51
CA VAL A 42 2.38 1.35 5.10
C VAL A 42 2.20 2.83 4.84
N ALA A 43 2.92 3.34 3.85
CA ALA A 43 2.80 4.70 3.34
C ALA A 43 2.28 4.67 1.91
N LEU A 44 1.33 5.55 1.60
CA LEU A 44 0.84 5.74 0.24
C LEU A 44 1.96 6.39 -0.57
N VAL A 45 2.30 5.78 -1.70
CA VAL A 45 3.20 6.39 -2.67
C VAL A 45 2.32 6.96 -3.75
N GLU A 46 2.26 8.29 -3.81
CA GLU A 46 1.66 8.95 -4.96
C GLU A 46 2.54 8.67 -6.18
N THR A 47 2.24 7.56 -6.88
CA THR A 47 2.57 7.52 -8.29
C THR A 47 1.76 8.65 -8.90
N LYS A 48 2.45 9.61 -9.51
CA LYS A 48 1.87 10.83 -10.06
C LYS A 48 1.06 10.48 -11.32
N ASN A 49 0.08 9.59 -11.20
CA ASN A 49 -0.91 9.36 -12.23
C ASN A 49 -2.17 10.11 -11.83
N LYS A 50 -2.22 11.37 -12.29
CA LYS A 50 -3.41 12.20 -12.31
C LYS A 50 -4.47 11.50 -13.17
N GLY A 51 -5.21 10.57 -12.56
CA GLY A 51 -6.47 10.08 -13.08
C GLY A 51 -7.64 10.84 -12.47
N ALA A 52 -7.55 12.18 -12.42
CA ALA A 52 -8.72 13.01 -12.21
C ALA A 52 -9.50 13.01 -13.53
N SER A 53 -10.37 12.01 -13.71
CA SER A 53 -11.43 12.07 -14.71
C SER A 53 -12.28 13.29 -14.41
N LYS A 54 -12.28 14.25 -15.35
CA LYS A 54 -13.24 15.33 -15.43
C LYS A 54 -14.25 14.98 -16.50
#